data_AF-A0A1G0H2Z0-F1
#
_entry.id   AF-A0A1G0H2Z0-F1
#
_cell.length_a   1.000
_cell.length_b   1.000
_cell.length_c   1.000
_cell.angle_alpha   90.00
_cell.angle_beta   90.00
_cell.angle_gamma   90.00
#
_symmetry.space_group_name_H-M   'P 1'
#
loop_
_entity.id
_entity.type
_entity.pdbx_description
1 polymer ?
#
loop_
_entity_poly.entity_id
_entity_poly.type
_entity_poly.pdbx_seq_one_letter_code
_entity_poly.pdbx_strand_id
1 'polypeptide(L)'
;MRFEEIAEALNQNEFDTLDKLYPLNKEELEMLIKILKENTTLKILRLNQHQLDDECICTLINALQNNHTIIELDLSSNNISSKGARSIADWLKKNPSLIALNLSQNKIGNAGARDLMEALKANKTLKKFNIYCNPISASIMKPLQNEICIRHEALLQQQSFFRGSMLSGSTPRAILDNQSELPLHKSCGQ
;
A
#
# COMPACT_ATOMS: atom_id res chain seq x y z
N MET A 1 11.61 -11.36 17.12
CA MET A 1 12.72 -10.50 16.71
C MET A 1 12.54 -9.18 17.42
N ARG A 2 13.57 -8.65 18.07
CA ARG A 2 13.48 -7.32 18.68
C ARG A 2 13.57 -6.26 17.57
N PHE A 3 13.07 -5.05 17.80
CA PHE A 3 13.11 -4.02 16.76
C PHE A 3 14.54 -3.67 16.33
N GLU A 4 15.53 -3.74 17.22
CA GLU A 4 16.92 -3.43 16.90
C GLU A 4 17.49 -4.38 15.84
N GLU A 5 17.17 -5.68 15.93
CA GLU A 5 17.57 -6.69 14.94
C GLU A 5 16.92 -6.43 13.57
N ILE A 6 15.63 -6.02 13.59
CA ILE A 6 14.90 -5.64 12.38
C ILE A 6 15.53 -4.39 11.74
N ALA A 7 15.82 -3.39 12.57
CA ALA A 7 16.41 -2.13 12.13
C ALA A 7 17.81 -2.33 11.52
N GLU A 8 18.63 -3.19 12.12
CA GLU A 8 19.95 -3.53 11.59
C GLU A 8 19.86 -4.20 10.22
N ALA A 9 19.03 -5.23 10.08
CA ALA A 9 18.84 -5.95 8.82
C ALA A 9 18.23 -5.08 7.71
N LEU A 10 17.29 -4.18 8.05
CA LEU A 10 16.76 -3.20 7.10
C LEU A 10 17.84 -2.22 6.64
N ASN A 11 18.73 -1.79 7.54
CA ASN A 11 19.83 -0.88 7.21
C ASN A 11 20.90 -1.57 6.35
N GLN A 12 21.09 -2.87 6.55
CA GLN A 12 21.97 -3.71 5.73
C GLN A 12 21.32 -4.18 4.42
N ASN A 13 20.07 -3.76 4.14
CA ASN A 13 19.33 -4.12 2.94
C ASN A 13 19.11 -5.65 2.77
N GLU A 14 18.97 -6.38 3.88
CA GLU A 14 18.85 -7.84 3.87
C GLU A 14 17.40 -8.32 3.76
N PHE A 15 16.42 -7.42 3.91
CA PHE A 15 15.00 -7.74 3.87
C PHE A 15 14.27 -7.08 2.70
N ASP A 16 13.44 -7.86 2.03
CA ASP A 16 12.50 -7.37 1.01
C ASP A 16 11.06 -7.25 1.52
N THR A 17 10.77 -7.80 2.70
CA THR A 17 9.43 -7.81 3.29
C THR A 17 9.53 -7.45 4.77
N LEU A 18 8.78 -6.44 5.18
CA LEU A 18 8.55 -6.07 6.57
C LEU A 18 7.07 -6.23 6.88
N ASP A 19 6.72 -7.41 7.39
CA ASP A 19 5.40 -7.76 7.86
C ASP A 19 5.45 -8.24 9.32
N LYS A 20 4.35 -8.08 10.06
CA LYS A 20 4.20 -8.55 11.45
C LYS A 20 5.02 -7.79 12.49
N LEU A 21 5.12 -6.48 12.33
CA LEU A 21 5.55 -5.62 13.43
C LEU A 21 4.50 -5.63 14.54
N TYR A 22 4.96 -5.74 15.78
CA TYR A 22 4.17 -5.29 16.92
C TYR A 22 3.98 -3.77 16.80
N PRO A 23 2.94 -3.19 17.43
CA PRO A 23 2.76 -1.75 17.42
C PRO A 23 4.02 -1.05 17.93
N LEU A 24 4.73 -0.39 17.02
CA LEU A 24 5.95 0.34 17.34
C LEU A 24 5.64 1.51 18.26
N ASN A 25 6.53 1.76 19.21
CA ASN A 25 6.51 3.02 19.94
C ASN A 25 7.01 4.17 19.04
N LYS A 26 6.92 5.41 19.54
CA LYS A 26 7.29 6.60 18.76
C LYS A 26 8.76 6.59 18.30
N GLU A 27 9.69 6.18 19.16
CA GLU A 27 11.12 6.16 18.87
C GLU A 27 11.47 5.10 17.81
N GLU A 28 10.88 3.90 17.94
CA GLU A 28 11.02 2.83 16.96
C GLU A 28 10.47 3.25 15.59
N LEU A 29 9.30 3.91 15.56
CA LEU A 29 8.70 4.41 14.32
C LEU A 29 9.59 5.48 13.65
N GLU A 30 10.11 6.43 14.42
CA GLU A 30 11.03 7.46 13.91
C GLU A 30 12.32 6.84 13.35
N MET A 31 12.86 5.83 14.04
CA MET A 31 14.03 5.09 13.59
C MET A 31 13.75 4.31 12.29
N LEU A 32 12.58 3.64 12.21
CA LEU A 32 12.16 2.94 11.00
C LEU A 32 12.05 3.91 9.81
N ILE A 33 11.38 5.04 9.98
CA ILE A 33 11.21 6.06 8.92
C ILE A 33 12.57 6.54 8.41
N LYS A 34 13.55 6.73 9.32
CA LYS A 34 14.91 7.12 8.94
C LYS A 34 15.59 6.04 8.09
N ILE A 35 15.46 4.77 8.45
CA ILE A 35 16.06 3.65 7.71
C ILE A 35 15.41 3.50 6.32
N LEU A 36 14.08 3.65 6.23
CA LEU A 36 13.34 3.51 4.97
C LEU A 36 13.75 4.53 3.89
N LYS A 37 14.35 5.65 4.28
CA LYS A 37 14.86 6.67 3.35
C LYS A 37 16.03 6.16 2.51
N GLU A 38 16.89 5.34 3.10
CA GLU A 38 18.12 4.82 2.46
C GLU A 38 17.97 3.35 2.04
N ASN A 39 16.92 2.67 2.51
CA ASN A 39 16.66 1.28 2.13
C ASN A 39 16.26 1.18 0.65
N THR A 40 16.90 0.26 -0.08
CA THR A 40 16.75 0.05 -1.52
C THR A 40 16.33 -1.38 -1.88
N THR A 41 15.96 -2.19 -0.89
CA THR A 41 15.65 -3.61 -1.08
C THR A 41 14.24 -3.97 -0.64
N LEU A 42 13.68 -3.22 0.30
CA LEU A 42 12.34 -3.43 0.83
C LEU A 42 11.30 -3.20 -0.27
N LYS A 43 10.49 -4.23 -0.49
CA LYS A 43 9.41 -4.30 -1.48
C LYS A 43 8.04 -4.23 -0.81
N ILE A 44 7.91 -4.83 0.37
CA ILE A 44 6.64 -4.92 1.09
C ILE A 44 6.81 -4.26 2.46
N LEU A 45 6.02 -3.22 2.74
CA LEU A 45 6.00 -2.52 4.02
C LEU A 45 4.59 -2.57 4.60
N ARG A 46 4.42 -3.25 5.74
CA ARG A 46 3.14 -3.30 6.47
C ARG A 46 3.26 -2.63 7.83
N LEU A 47 2.56 -1.51 7.98
CA LEU A 47 2.44 -0.71 9.20
C LEU A 47 0.98 -0.60 9.64
N ASN A 48 0.21 -1.67 9.43
CA ASN A 48 -1.18 -1.72 9.87
C ASN A 48 -1.25 -1.78 11.41
N GLN A 49 -2.26 -1.15 12.03
CA GLN A 49 -2.45 -1.15 13.50
C GLN A 49 -1.31 -0.50 14.32
N HIS A 50 -0.70 0.57 13.80
CA HIS A 50 0.40 1.31 14.45
C HIS A 50 -0.03 2.69 15.00
N GLN A 51 -1.35 2.96 15.02
CA GLN A 51 -1.92 4.23 15.48
C GLN A 51 -1.40 5.47 14.72
N LEU A 52 -0.89 5.29 13.50
CA LEU A 52 -0.29 6.36 12.70
C LEU A 52 -1.31 7.47 12.41
N ASP A 53 -0.96 8.69 12.77
CA ASP A 53 -1.76 9.89 12.49
C ASP A 53 -1.28 10.61 11.20
N ASP A 54 -1.94 11.71 10.86
CA ASP A 54 -1.64 12.46 9.64
C ASP A 54 -0.22 13.04 9.61
N GLU A 55 0.36 13.36 10.78
CA GLU A 55 1.73 13.88 10.89
C GLU A 55 2.75 12.76 10.62
N CYS A 56 2.56 11.61 11.25
CA CYS A 56 3.37 10.42 11.03
C CYS A 56 3.33 9.99 9.55
N ILE A 57 2.15 9.99 8.93
CA ILE A 57 2.00 9.68 7.50
C ILE A 57 2.73 10.70 6.64
N CYS A 58 2.65 11.99 6.94
CA CYS A 58 3.39 13.01 6.20
C CYS A 58 4.90 12.71 6.22
N THR A 59 5.44 12.43 7.41
CA THR A 59 6.87 12.10 7.58
C THR A 59 7.26 10.82 6.86
N LEU A 60 6.45 9.76 6.97
CA LEU A 60 6.67 8.50 6.26
C LEU A 60 6.68 8.71 4.74
N ILE A 61 5.69 9.42 4.20
CA ILE A 61 5.58 9.69 2.76
C ILE A 61 6.75 10.55 2.25
N ASN A 62 7.22 11.52 3.04
CA ASN A 62 8.41 12.29 2.71
C ASN A 62 9.67 11.40 2.65
N ALA A 63 9.82 10.45 3.57
CA ALA A 63 10.93 9.48 3.52
C ALA A 63 10.84 8.56 2.30
N LEU A 64 9.63 8.17 1.89
CA LEU A 64 9.38 7.31 0.74
C LEU A 64 9.32 8.06 -0.61
N GLN A 65 9.52 9.36 -0.64
CA GLN A 65 9.31 10.17 -1.85
C GLN A 65 10.18 9.73 -3.03
N ASN A 66 11.43 9.32 -2.74
CA ASN A 66 12.38 8.83 -3.72
C ASN A 66 12.62 7.31 -3.60
N ASN A 67 11.85 6.62 -2.74
CA ASN A 67 11.90 5.18 -2.65
C ASN A 67 11.04 4.59 -3.78
N HIS A 68 11.68 3.80 -4.64
CA HIS A 68 11.05 3.17 -5.80
C HIS A 68 11.11 1.63 -5.74
N THR A 69 11.45 1.08 -4.58
CA THR A 69 11.57 -0.38 -4.39
C THR A 69 10.32 -0.95 -3.74
N ILE A 70 9.63 -0.16 -2.90
CA ILE A 70 8.36 -0.54 -2.32
C ILE A 70 7.29 -0.66 -3.42
N ILE A 71 6.71 -1.86 -3.50
CA ILE A 71 5.63 -2.23 -4.41
C ILE A 71 4.31 -2.49 -3.67
N GLU A 72 4.37 -2.81 -2.37
CA GLU A 72 3.20 -3.00 -1.51
C GLU A 72 3.33 -2.22 -0.21
N LEU A 73 2.31 -1.41 0.08
CA LEU A 73 2.22 -0.61 1.30
C LEU A 73 0.88 -0.85 1.99
N ASP A 74 0.92 -1.37 3.23
CA ASP A 74 -0.26 -1.53 4.08
C ASP A 74 -0.22 -0.52 5.24
N LEU A 75 -1.18 0.39 5.26
CA LEU A 75 -1.41 1.39 6.31
C LEU A 75 -2.81 1.25 6.91
N SER A 76 -3.43 0.08 6.80
CA SER A 76 -4.77 -0.16 7.32
C SER A 76 -4.86 -0.10 8.84
N SER A 77 -6.05 0.14 9.37
CA SER A 77 -6.30 0.18 10.83
C SER A 77 -5.42 1.21 11.56
N ASN A 78 -5.29 2.42 11.01
CA ASN A 78 -4.56 3.54 11.59
C ASN A 78 -5.49 4.75 11.83
N ASN A 79 -4.93 5.92 12.17
CA ASN A 79 -5.66 7.15 12.46
C ASN A 79 -5.63 8.14 11.27
N ILE A 80 -5.48 7.66 10.04
CA ILE A 80 -5.31 8.51 8.86
C ILE A 80 -6.63 9.20 8.52
N SER A 81 -6.61 10.54 8.52
CA SER A 81 -7.76 11.36 8.15
C SER A 81 -7.71 11.76 6.67
N SER A 82 -8.62 12.65 6.26
CA SER A 82 -8.55 13.25 4.92
C SER A 82 -7.23 14.00 4.67
N LYS A 83 -6.59 14.55 5.71
CA LYS A 83 -5.31 15.27 5.58
C LYS A 83 -4.17 14.31 5.22
N GLY A 84 -4.01 13.21 5.95
CA GLY A 84 -3.01 12.18 5.63
C GLY A 84 -3.28 11.52 4.28
N ALA A 85 -4.55 11.26 3.95
CA ALA A 85 -4.94 10.75 2.63
C ALA A 85 -4.51 11.67 1.48
N ARG A 86 -4.59 13.00 1.65
CA ARG A 86 -4.09 13.96 0.66
C ARG A 86 -2.58 13.85 0.44
N SER A 87 -1.81 13.72 1.52
CA SER A 87 -0.35 13.52 1.41
C SER A 87 -0.01 12.23 0.64
N ILE A 88 -0.74 11.14 0.93
CA ILE A 88 -0.58 9.87 0.21
C ILE A 88 -0.98 10.04 -1.27
N ALA A 89 -2.06 10.75 -1.56
CA ALA A 89 -2.52 11.02 -2.92
C ALA A 89 -1.46 11.80 -3.74
N ASP A 90 -0.88 12.85 -3.17
CA ASP A 90 0.14 13.66 -3.84
C ASP A 90 1.43 12.88 -4.14
N TRP A 91 1.82 11.98 -3.23
CA TRP A 91 2.93 11.05 -3.46
C TRP A 91 2.58 9.99 -4.51
N LEU A 92 1.40 9.37 -4.42
CA LEU A 92 0.95 8.33 -5.33
C LEU A 92 0.89 8.82 -6.78
N LYS A 93 0.52 10.09 -7.02
CA LYS A 93 0.55 10.70 -8.37
C LYS A 93 1.93 10.63 -9.04
N LYS A 94 3.00 10.63 -8.24
CA LYS A 94 4.39 10.68 -8.70
C LYS A 94 5.14 9.35 -8.53
N ASN A 95 4.67 8.48 -7.62
CA ASN A 95 5.35 7.23 -7.31
C ASN A 95 5.21 6.22 -8.48
N PRO A 96 6.33 5.76 -9.08
CA PRO A 96 6.30 4.87 -10.24
C PRO A 96 6.37 3.38 -9.88
N SER A 97 6.48 3.02 -8.60
CA SER A 97 6.78 1.64 -8.17
C SER A 97 5.60 0.94 -7.50
N LEU A 98 4.75 1.69 -6.79
CA LEU A 98 3.71 1.10 -5.97
C LEU A 98 2.66 0.39 -6.82
N ILE A 99 2.41 -0.88 -6.50
CA ILE A 99 1.44 -1.77 -7.15
C ILE A 99 0.23 -1.99 -6.26
N ALA A 100 0.42 -2.06 -4.94
CA ALA A 100 -0.62 -2.33 -3.96
C ALA A 100 -0.60 -1.33 -2.79
N LEU A 101 -1.78 -0.79 -2.45
CA LEU A 101 -1.96 0.13 -1.34
C LEU A 101 -3.23 -0.23 -0.55
N ASN A 102 -3.08 -0.40 0.77
CA ASN A 102 -4.20 -0.64 1.69
C ASN A 102 -4.32 0.51 2.70
N LEU A 103 -5.44 1.23 2.65
CA LEU A 103 -5.85 2.32 3.54
C LEU A 103 -7.15 1.99 4.29
N SER A 104 -7.58 0.73 4.29
CA SER A 104 -8.83 0.36 4.96
C SER A 104 -8.80 0.61 6.46
N GLN A 105 -9.98 0.73 7.08
CA GLN A 105 -10.12 0.93 8.54
C GLN A 105 -9.37 2.17 9.05
N ASN A 106 -9.54 3.30 8.38
CA ASN A 106 -8.97 4.59 8.78
C ASN A 106 -10.11 5.61 8.98
N LYS A 107 -9.76 6.90 9.11
CA LYS A 107 -10.70 8.02 9.31
C LYS A 107 -10.80 8.90 8.06
N ILE A 108 -10.60 8.32 6.88
CA ILE A 108 -10.59 9.05 5.60
C ILE A 108 -12.02 9.44 5.23
N GLY A 109 -12.25 10.75 5.09
CA GLY A 109 -13.55 11.30 4.70
C GLY A 109 -13.69 11.51 3.19
N ASN A 110 -14.83 12.07 2.80
CA ASN A 110 -15.13 12.39 1.40
C ASN A 110 -14.07 13.26 0.70
N ALA A 111 -13.41 14.17 1.42
CA ALA A 111 -12.36 15.02 0.85
C ALA A 111 -11.13 14.19 0.45
N GLY A 112 -10.56 13.44 1.39
CA GLY A 112 -9.40 12.58 1.11
C GLY A 112 -9.70 11.49 0.07
N ALA A 113 -10.93 10.96 0.05
CA ALA A 113 -11.36 10.00 -0.98
C ALA A 113 -11.35 10.59 -2.39
N ARG A 114 -11.68 11.89 -2.55
CA ARG A 114 -11.58 12.58 -3.85
C ARG A 114 -10.13 12.79 -4.27
N ASP A 115 -9.28 13.21 -3.35
CA ASP A 115 -7.84 13.36 -3.61
C ASP A 115 -7.23 12.03 -4.07
N LEU A 116 -7.57 10.93 -3.39
CA LEU A 116 -7.13 9.57 -3.75
C LEU A 116 -7.70 9.15 -5.12
N MET A 117 -8.96 9.46 -5.43
CA MET A 117 -9.53 9.18 -6.75
C MET A 117 -8.77 9.88 -7.88
N GLU A 118 -8.38 11.15 -7.69
CA GLU A 118 -7.54 11.86 -8.66
C GLU A 118 -6.16 11.22 -8.81
N ALA A 119 -5.55 10.84 -7.68
CA ALA A 119 -4.26 10.18 -7.67
C ALA A 119 -4.30 8.83 -8.40
N LEU A 120 -5.37 8.04 -8.21
CA LEU A 120 -5.59 6.82 -8.96
C LEU A 120 -5.59 7.12 -10.46
N LYS A 121 -6.45 8.03 -10.95
CA LYS A 121 -6.54 8.35 -12.39
C LYS A 121 -5.20 8.75 -13.02
N ALA A 122 -4.38 9.51 -12.29
CA ALA A 122 -3.05 9.91 -12.72
C ALA A 122 -2.02 8.76 -12.67
N ASN A 123 -2.06 7.94 -11.62
CA ASN A 123 -1.11 6.86 -11.42
C ASN A 123 -1.43 5.63 -12.29
N LYS A 124 -0.42 5.11 -13.01
CA LYS A 124 -0.56 3.97 -13.94
C LYS A 124 -0.05 2.65 -13.38
N THR A 125 0.67 2.68 -12.28
CA THR A 125 1.38 1.53 -11.69
C THR A 125 0.53 0.79 -10.68
N LEU A 126 -0.26 1.52 -9.87
CA LEU A 126 -1.11 0.96 -8.83
C LEU A 126 -2.24 0.12 -9.43
N LYS A 127 -2.28 -1.16 -9.05
CA LYS A 127 -3.25 -2.15 -9.52
C LYS A 127 -4.21 -2.62 -8.42
N LYS A 128 -3.76 -2.62 -7.16
CA LYS A 128 -4.57 -3.01 -6.00
C LYS A 128 -4.71 -1.83 -5.07
N PHE A 129 -5.95 -1.45 -4.77
CA PHE A 129 -6.25 -0.37 -3.84
C PHE A 129 -7.41 -0.75 -2.93
N ASN A 130 -7.23 -0.62 -1.62
CA ASN A 130 -8.26 -0.86 -0.63
C ASN A 130 -8.45 0.39 0.25
N ILE A 131 -9.68 0.87 0.36
CA ILE A 131 -10.06 2.04 1.18
C ILE A 131 -11.35 1.77 1.99
N TYR A 132 -11.78 0.51 2.09
CA TYR A 132 -13.02 0.16 2.79
C TYR A 132 -12.95 0.47 4.29
N CYS A 133 -14.10 0.49 4.96
CA CYS A 133 -14.19 0.83 6.38
C CYS A 133 -13.60 2.22 6.72
N ASN A 134 -13.85 3.20 5.86
CA ASN A 134 -13.58 4.62 6.09
C ASN A 134 -14.90 5.40 6.04
N PRO A 135 -15.02 6.55 6.73
CA PRO A 135 -16.23 7.38 6.75
C PRO A 135 -16.46 8.13 5.42
N ILE A 136 -16.67 7.38 4.34
CA ILE A 136 -16.88 7.85 2.97
C ILE A 136 -18.33 7.60 2.59
N SER A 137 -19.03 8.65 2.17
CA SER A 137 -20.41 8.54 1.70
C SER A 137 -20.52 7.68 0.45
N ALA A 138 -21.65 6.97 0.30
CA ALA A 138 -21.90 6.08 -0.84
C ALA A 138 -21.80 6.77 -2.21
N SER A 139 -22.10 8.07 -2.28
CA SER A 139 -22.00 8.86 -3.51
C SER A 139 -20.56 9.00 -4.02
N ILE A 140 -19.57 9.02 -3.12
CA ILE A 140 -18.15 9.05 -3.46
C ILE A 140 -17.59 7.64 -3.61
N MET A 141 -18.03 6.71 -2.75
CA MET A 141 -17.54 5.33 -2.77
C MET A 141 -17.90 4.60 -4.07
N LYS A 142 -19.10 4.80 -4.64
CA LYS A 142 -19.51 4.11 -5.88
C LYS A 142 -18.57 4.38 -7.07
N PRO A 143 -18.30 5.65 -7.46
CA PRO A 143 -17.32 5.93 -8.51
C PRO A 143 -15.91 5.42 -8.19
N LEU A 144 -15.49 5.55 -6.93
CA LEU A 144 -14.17 5.09 -6.49
C LEU A 144 -14.04 3.56 -6.60
N GLN A 145 -15.10 2.82 -6.25
CA GLN A 145 -15.17 1.37 -6.38
C GLN A 145 -15.06 0.94 -7.85
N ASN A 146 -15.72 1.63 -8.78
CA ASN A 146 -15.59 1.33 -10.21
C ASN A 146 -14.14 1.48 -10.69
N GLU A 147 -13.44 2.55 -10.27
CA GLU A 147 -12.03 2.75 -10.59
C GLU A 147 -11.14 1.63 -10.00
N ILE A 148 -11.44 1.19 -8.78
CA ILE A 148 -10.74 0.06 -8.13
C ILE A 148 -10.97 -1.24 -8.92
N CYS A 149 -12.20 -1.52 -9.32
CA CYS A 149 -12.56 -2.72 -10.08
C CYS A 149 -11.83 -2.79 -11.43
N ILE A 150 -11.82 -1.69 -12.19
CA ILE A 150 -11.14 -1.61 -13.49
C ILE A 150 -9.64 -1.93 -13.34
N ARG A 151 -9.00 -1.43 -12.29
CA ARG A 151 -7.57 -1.70 -12.01
C ARG A 151 -7.30 -3.16 -11.67
N HIS A 152 -8.18 -3.77 -10.89
CA HIS A 152 -8.08 -5.18 -10.53
C HIS A 152 -8.27 -6.08 -11.76
N GLU A 153 -9.24 -5.79 -12.61
CA GLU A 153 -9.47 -6.55 -13.85
C GLU A 153 -8.30 -6.43 -14.83
N ALA A 154 -7.74 -5.23 -15.00
CA ALA A 154 -6.56 -5.02 -15.83
C ALA A 154 -5.35 -5.86 -15.35
N LEU A 155 -5.21 -6.06 -14.05
CA LEU A 155 -4.19 -6.95 -13.48
C LEU A 155 -4.43 -8.42 -13.86
N LEU A 156 -5.67 -8.91 -13.73
CA LEU A 156 -6.03 -10.28 -14.08
C LEU A 156 -5.83 -10.58 -15.57
N GLN A 157 -6.19 -9.63 -16.45
CA GLN A 157 -6.00 -9.78 -17.89
C GLN A 157 -4.50 -9.84 -18.27
N GLN A 158 -3.66 -9.00 -17.68
CA GLN A 158 -2.20 -9.07 -17.89
C GLN A 158 -1.64 -10.44 -17.52
N GLN A 159 -2.04 -11.00 -16.37
CA GLN A 159 -1.57 -12.32 -15.93
C GLN A 159 -2.04 -13.46 -16.86
N SER A 160 -3.25 -13.36 -17.43
CA SER A 160 -3.78 -14.35 -18.38
C SER A 160 -3.04 -14.34 -19.73
N PHE A 161 -2.66 -13.16 -20.23
CA PHE A 161 -1.87 -13.01 -21.46
C PHE A 161 -0.49 -13.65 -21.31
N PHE A 162 0.20 -13.42 -20.19
CA PHE A 162 1.50 -14.04 -19.91
C PHE A 162 1.42 -15.57 -19.77
N ARG A 163 0.33 -16.12 -19.22
CA ARG A 163 0.10 -17.58 -19.20
C ARG A 163 -0.14 -18.15 -20.59
N GLY A 164 -0.83 -17.42 -21.46
CA GLY A 164 -1.01 -17.81 -22.87
C GLY A 164 0.30 -17.84 -23.66
N SER A 165 1.22 -16.90 -23.42
CA SER A 165 2.53 -16.83 -24.09
C SER A 165 3.58 -17.81 -23.54
N MET A 166 3.41 -18.33 -22.32
CA MET A 166 4.31 -19.33 -21.72
C MET A 166 4.03 -20.76 -22.22
N LEU A 167 2.88 -21.01 -22.86
CA LEU A 167 2.57 -22.31 -23.46
C LEU A 167 3.30 -22.55 -24.80
N SER A 168 4.07 -21.57 -25.31
CA SER A 168 4.89 -21.71 -26.53
C SER A 168 6.40 -21.73 -26.29
N GLY A 169 6.88 -21.73 -25.04
CA GLY A 169 8.32 -21.71 -24.77
C GLY A 169 8.65 -22.12 -23.33
N SER A 170 9.43 -23.20 -23.22
CA SER A 170 10.11 -23.77 -22.05
C SER A 170 9.99 -23.01 -20.72
N THR A 171 9.37 -23.66 -19.72
CA THR A 171 9.18 -23.19 -18.35
C THR A 171 10.48 -22.87 -17.60
N PRO A 172 10.54 -21.72 -16.90
CA PRO A 172 11.28 -21.63 -15.64
C PRO A 172 10.34 -21.76 -14.43
N ARG A 173 10.86 -22.50 -13.45
CA ARG A 173 10.32 -22.89 -12.13
C ARG A 173 9.40 -21.84 -11.50
N ALA A 174 8.19 -22.30 -11.14
CA ALA A 174 7.15 -21.51 -10.52
C ALA A 174 7.58 -20.92 -9.16
N ILE A 175 7.38 -19.61 -8.98
CA ILE A 175 7.03 -19.03 -7.69
C ILE A 175 5.49 -18.97 -7.67
N LEU A 176 4.88 -20.11 -7.34
CA LEU A 176 3.53 -20.15 -6.81
C LEU A 176 3.71 -20.03 -5.30
N ASP A 177 3.39 -18.87 -4.75
CA ASP A 177 2.69 -18.73 -3.46
C ASP A 177 2.66 -17.25 -3.08
N ASN A 178 1.52 -16.62 -3.34
CA ASN A 178 0.88 -15.76 -2.34
C ASN A 178 -0.57 -15.49 -2.78
N GLN A 179 -1.43 -16.47 -2.48
CA GLN A 179 -2.84 -16.17 -2.23
C GLN A 179 -2.94 -15.46 -0.88
N SER A 180 -2.56 -14.19 -0.83
CA SER A 180 -3.27 -13.23 0.00
C SER A 180 -4.26 -12.54 -0.93
N GLU A 181 -5.38 -13.20 -1.18
CA GLU A 181 -6.58 -12.48 -1.59
C GLU A 181 -6.79 -11.40 -0.52
N LEU A 182 -6.52 -10.13 -0.86
CA LEU A 182 -7.12 -9.02 -0.13
C LEU A 182 -8.62 -9.34 -0.12
N PRO A 183 -9.23 -9.58 1.05
CA PRO A 183 -10.60 -10.08 1.10
C PRO A 183 -11.51 -9.05 0.45
N LEU A 184 -11.89 -9.29 -0.80
CA LEU A 184 -13.07 -8.72 -1.42
C LEU A 184 -14.25 -9.46 -0.81
N HIS A 185 -14.60 -9.18 0.45
CA HIS A 185 -15.82 -9.76 0.97
C HIS A 185 -16.60 -8.95 2.01
N LYS A 186 -17.89 -8.85 1.67
CA LYS A 186 -19.09 -8.65 2.50
C LYS A 186 -19.15 -7.30 3.21
N SER A 187 -19.88 -6.39 2.55
CA SER A 187 -21.01 -5.68 3.17
C SER A 187 -20.92 -5.59 4.69
N CYS A 188 -20.42 -4.48 5.23
CA CYS A 188 -20.84 -4.05 6.56
C CYS A 188 -22.36 -3.78 6.49
N GLY A 189 -23.13 -4.79 6.86
CA GLY A 189 -24.55 -4.70 7.10
C GLY A 189 -24.80 -4.39 8.57
N GLN A 190 -25.86 -3.60 8.76
CA GLN A 190 -26.48 -3.07 9.99
C GLN A 190 -25.80 -1.85 10.60
#